data_AF-A0A7S3YN03-F1
#
_entry.id   AF-A0A7S3YN03-F1
#
_cell.length_a   1.000
_cell.length_b   1.000
_cell.length_c   1.000
_cell.angle_alpha   90.00
_cell.angle_beta   90.00
_cell.angle_gamma   90.00
#
_symmetry.space_group_name_H-M   'P 1'
#
loop_
_entity.id
_entity.type
_entity.pdbx_description
1 polymer ?
#
loop_
_entity_poly.entity_id
_entity_poly.type
_entity_poly.pdbx_seq_one_letter_code
_entity_poly.pdbx_strand_id
1 'polypeptide(L)'
;MSDPGKTKGHAHTLILVRHGQSDFNKRNLCSGWADPSLTEVGVREAKEGGKAMKAAGIKFDVAYTSRLQRAVQTLFWIQEETGMHWVTVRRRWRLNERHYGALTGDISSYRNNDNNNIINSNRRA
;
A
#
# COMPACT_ATOMS: atom_id res chain seq x y z
N MET A 1 -30.04 -23.92 28.61
CA MET A 1 -30.56 -24.32 27.29
C MET A 1 -29.87 -23.45 26.26
N SER A 2 -28.85 -23.99 25.58
CA SER A 2 -28.08 -23.31 24.53
C SER A 2 -28.79 -23.46 23.19
N ASP A 3 -29.00 -22.34 22.50
CA ASP A 3 -29.65 -22.24 21.20
C ASP A 3 -28.90 -23.06 20.11
N PRO A 4 -29.54 -24.05 19.45
CA PRO A 4 -28.91 -24.91 18.44
C PRO A 4 -28.69 -24.24 17.07
N GLY A 5 -28.98 -22.93 16.91
CA GLY A 5 -29.01 -22.26 15.60
C GLY A 5 -27.83 -21.35 15.20
N LYS A 6 -26.84 -21.09 16.07
CA LYS A 6 -25.70 -20.20 15.70
C LYS A 6 -24.52 -20.97 15.13
N THR A 7 -24.46 -21.10 13.80
CA THR A 7 -23.21 -21.43 13.09
C THR A 7 -22.15 -20.37 13.43
N LYS A 8 -21.03 -20.77 14.06
CA LYS A 8 -19.89 -19.87 14.27
C LYS A 8 -19.41 -19.35 12.92
N GLY A 9 -19.65 -18.07 12.63
CA GLY A 9 -19.11 -17.43 11.43
C GLY A 9 -17.59 -17.52 11.43
N HIS A 10 -16.99 -17.93 10.32
CA HIS A 10 -15.54 -17.96 10.19
C HIS A 10 -14.99 -16.54 10.27
N ALA A 11 -14.10 -16.30 11.23
CA ALA A 11 -13.37 -15.04 11.30
C ALA A 11 -12.33 -15.01 10.17
N HIS A 12 -12.39 -13.99 9.32
CA HIS A 12 -11.41 -13.77 8.25
C HIS A 12 -10.49 -12.61 8.60
N THR A 13 -9.22 -12.72 8.25
CA THR A 13 -8.21 -11.68 8.47
C THR A 13 -7.94 -10.94 7.17
N LEU A 14 -8.07 -9.62 7.19
CA LEU A 14 -7.68 -8.73 6.09
C LEU A 14 -6.45 -7.94 6.50
N ILE A 15 -5.39 -8.01 5.69
CA ILE A 15 -4.14 -7.26 5.89
C ILE A 15 -4.07 -6.19 4.81
N LEU A 16 -3.96 -4.93 5.22
CA LEU A 16 -3.84 -3.79 4.33
C LEU A 16 -2.43 -3.20 4.45
N VAL A 17 -1.75 -3.08 3.32
CA VAL A 17 -0.40 -2.51 3.25
C VAL A 17 -0.40 -1.39 2.22
N ARG A 18 0.07 -0.21 2.63
CA ARG A 18 0.37 0.89 1.71
C ARG A 18 1.80 0.73 1.20
N HIS A 19 2.03 1.08 -0.07
CA HIS A 19 3.38 1.07 -0.63
C HIS A 19 4.33 2.01 0.13
N GLY A 20 5.61 1.68 0.16
CA GLY A 20 6.66 2.55 0.72
C GLY A 20 6.88 3.81 -0.12
N GLN A 21 7.76 4.68 0.33
CA GLN A 21 8.08 5.93 -0.36
C GLN A 21 8.50 5.70 -1.82
N SER A 22 7.85 6.40 -2.76
CA SER A 22 8.23 6.43 -4.18
C SER A 22 8.99 7.70 -4.57
N ASP A 23 9.63 7.70 -5.75
CA ASP A 23 10.36 8.87 -6.26
C ASP A 23 9.50 10.14 -6.31
N PHE A 24 8.22 10.02 -6.69
CA PHE A 24 7.31 11.15 -6.72
C PHE A 24 6.94 11.60 -5.32
N ASN A 25 6.82 10.70 -4.35
CA ASN A 25 6.60 11.09 -2.96
C ASN A 25 7.80 11.87 -2.42
N LYS A 26 9.03 11.43 -2.73
CA LYS A 26 10.26 12.15 -2.37
C LYS A 26 10.30 13.56 -2.99
N ARG A 27 9.79 13.72 -4.21
CA ARG A 27 9.68 15.01 -4.91
C ARG A 27 8.41 15.80 -4.59
N ASN A 28 7.57 15.32 -3.68
CA ASN A 28 6.25 15.88 -3.35
C ASN A 28 5.34 16.10 -4.58
N LEU A 29 5.37 15.19 -5.55
CA LEU A 29 4.54 15.22 -6.75
C LEU A 29 3.32 14.30 -6.60
N CYS A 30 2.19 14.71 -7.18
CA CYS A 30 1.00 13.88 -7.32
C CYS A 30 1.30 12.71 -8.26
N SER A 31 1.30 11.48 -7.75
CA SER A 31 1.68 10.29 -8.53
C SER A 31 0.53 9.75 -9.37
N GLY A 32 -0.68 9.63 -8.81
CA GLY A 32 -1.82 9.07 -9.52
C GLY A 32 -1.52 7.75 -10.19
N TRP A 33 -1.80 7.67 -11.50
CA TRP A 33 -1.49 6.51 -12.34
C TRP A 33 -0.11 6.59 -12.99
N ALA A 34 0.68 7.64 -12.73
CA ALA A 34 2.11 7.55 -13.01
C ALA A 34 2.69 6.40 -12.20
N ASP A 35 3.72 5.79 -12.77
CA ASP A 35 4.32 4.58 -12.24
C ASP A 35 5.75 4.83 -11.77
N PRO A 36 5.99 5.63 -10.70
CA PRO A 36 7.31 5.79 -10.12
C PRO A 36 7.72 4.53 -9.35
N SER A 37 9.03 4.28 -9.30
CA SER A 37 9.59 3.18 -8.52
C SER A 37 9.64 3.55 -7.04
N LEU A 38 9.86 2.54 -6.19
CA LEU A 38 10.22 2.79 -4.79
C LEU A 38 11.62 3.42 -4.72
N THR A 39 11.80 4.31 -3.75
CA THR A 39 13.14 4.76 -3.34
C THR A 39 13.80 3.70 -2.48
N GLU A 40 15.10 3.82 -2.22
CA GLU A 40 15.79 2.97 -1.22
C GLU A 40 15.12 3.00 0.16
N VAL A 41 14.54 4.14 0.53
CA VAL A 41 13.75 4.29 1.76
C VAL A 41 12.48 3.46 1.66
N GLY A 42 11.75 3.55 0.55
CA GLY A 42 10.53 2.76 0.33
C GLY A 42 10.79 1.25 0.30
N VAL A 43 11.95 0.82 -0.21
CA VAL A 43 12.39 -0.58 -0.14
C VAL A 43 12.64 -1.01 1.31
N ARG A 44 13.31 -0.16 2.10
CA ARG A 44 13.55 -0.44 3.52
C ARG A 44 12.26 -0.55 4.33
N GLU A 45 11.32 0.38 4.12
CA GLU A 45 10.00 0.36 4.74
C GLU A 45 9.24 -0.94 4.42
N ALA A 46 9.28 -1.39 3.16
CA ALA A 46 8.65 -2.65 2.76
C ALA A 46 9.29 -3.87 3.46
N LYS A 47 10.62 -3.89 3.57
CA LYS A 47 11.35 -4.94 4.29
C LYS A 47 11.04 -4.94 5.79
N GLU A 48 11.00 -3.78 6.42
CA GLU A 48 10.63 -3.65 7.83
C GLU A 48 9.21 -4.14 8.09
N GLY A 49 8.27 -3.80 7.20
CA GLY A 49 6.90 -4.35 7.23
C GLY A 49 6.87 -5.87 7.13
N GLY A 50 7.64 -6.46 6.20
CA GLY A 50 7.75 -7.90 6.06
C GLY A 50 8.34 -8.59 7.30
N LYS A 51 9.39 -8.00 7.90
CA LYS A 51 9.98 -8.49 9.15
C LYS A 51 9.00 -8.44 10.32
N ALA A 52 8.24 -7.35 10.44
CA ALA A 52 7.21 -7.21 11.47
C ALA A 52 6.10 -8.25 11.30
N MET A 53 5.63 -8.48 10.06
CA MET A 53 4.64 -9.53 9.77
C MET A 53 5.14 -10.92 10.15
N LYS A 54 6.40 -11.23 9.83
CA LYS A 54 7.04 -12.50 10.19
C LYS A 54 7.15 -12.68 11.71
N ALA A 55 7.60 -11.65 12.42
CA ALA A 55 7.72 -11.66 13.88
C ALA A 55 6.36 -11.86 14.57
N ALA A 56 5.30 -11.29 14.00
CA ALA A 56 3.93 -11.47 14.48
C ALA A 56 3.30 -12.82 14.06
N GLY A 57 4.00 -13.66 13.31
CA GLY A 57 3.48 -14.94 12.82
C GLY A 57 2.34 -14.79 11.80
N ILE A 58 2.21 -13.62 11.16
CA ILE A 58 1.14 -13.35 10.19
C ILE A 58 1.43 -14.09 8.89
N LYS A 59 0.45 -14.86 8.44
CA LYS A 59 0.45 -15.57 7.15
C LYS A 59 -0.75 -15.14 6.32
N PHE A 60 -0.62 -15.19 5.00
CA PHE A 60 -1.71 -14.88 4.09
C PHE A 60 -1.74 -15.90 2.94
N ASP A 61 -2.95 -16.29 2.53
CA ASP A 61 -3.15 -17.34 1.52
C ASP A 61 -3.23 -16.79 0.10
N VAL A 62 -3.58 -15.50 -0.04
CA VAL A 62 -3.72 -14.79 -1.31
C VAL A 62 -3.31 -13.34 -1.12
N ALA A 63 -2.65 -12.77 -2.13
CA ALA A 63 -2.29 -11.37 -2.15
C ALA A 63 -2.94 -10.65 -3.34
N TYR A 64 -3.37 -9.41 -3.10
CA TYR A 64 -3.88 -8.52 -4.12
C TYR A 64 -3.02 -7.27 -4.18
N THR A 65 -2.75 -6.78 -5.39
CA THR A 65 -2.01 -5.54 -5.59
C THR A 65 -2.59 -4.75 -6.76
N SER A 66 -2.25 -3.47 -6.81
CA SER A 66 -2.55 -2.62 -7.96
C SER A 66 -1.73 -3.04 -9.18
N ARG A 67 -1.88 -2.34 -10.30
CA ARG A 67 -0.99 -2.51 -11.47
C ARG A 67 0.26 -1.62 -11.40
N LEU A 68 0.47 -0.89 -10.32
CA LEU A 68 1.53 0.10 -10.18
C LEU A 68 2.78 -0.55 -9.57
N GLN A 69 3.94 -0.32 -10.16
CA GLN A 69 5.21 -0.94 -9.79
C GLN A 69 5.54 -0.74 -8.32
N ARG A 70 5.24 0.43 -7.74
CA ARG A 70 5.45 0.71 -6.31
C ARG A 70 4.73 -0.28 -5.39
N ALA A 71 3.49 -0.63 -5.69
CA ALA A 71 2.72 -1.58 -4.89
C ALA A 71 3.17 -3.03 -5.14
N VAL A 72 3.57 -3.34 -6.38
CA VAL A 72 4.11 -4.66 -6.73
C VAL A 72 5.47 -4.90 -6.04
N GLN A 73 6.35 -3.91 -6.07
CA GLN A 73 7.67 -3.97 -5.42
C GLN A 73 7.53 -4.05 -3.89
N THR A 74 6.61 -3.30 -3.27
CA THR A 74 6.37 -3.43 -1.82
C THR A 74 5.94 -4.85 -1.45
N LEU A 75 5.00 -5.45 -2.19
CA LEU A 75 4.59 -6.83 -1.95
C LEU A 75 5.75 -7.81 -2.14
N PHE A 76 6.57 -7.63 -3.18
CA PHE A 76 7.74 -8.45 -3.43
C PHE A 76 8.69 -8.47 -2.23
N TRP A 77 9.07 -7.30 -1.72
CA TRP A 77 9.97 -7.22 -0.55
C TRP A 77 9.35 -7.79 0.73
N ILE A 78 8.03 -7.67 0.90
CA ILE A 78 7.33 -8.34 2.02
C ILE A 78 7.40 -9.86 1.88
N GLN A 79 7.22 -10.39 0.66
CA GLN A 79 7.33 -11.82 0.40
C GLN A 79 8.76 -12.33 0.62
N GLU A 80 9.79 -11.56 0.24
CA GLU A 80 11.20 -11.88 0.51
C GLU A 80 11.47 -12.07 2.00
N GLU A 81 11.01 -11.12 2.83
CA GLU A 81 11.26 -11.19 4.28
C GLU A 81 10.46 -12.31 4.96
N THR A 82 9.21 -12.52 4.51
CA THR A 82 8.31 -13.53 5.07
C THR A 82 8.52 -14.94 4.52
N GLY A 83 9.18 -15.09 3.37
CA GLY A 83 9.34 -16.36 2.65
C GLY A 83 8.07 -16.84 1.93
N MET A 84 7.09 -15.96 1.71
CA MET A 84 5.76 -16.31 1.18
C MET A 84 5.62 -16.09 -0.34
N HIS A 85 6.64 -16.43 -1.12
CA HIS A 85 6.63 -16.28 -2.60
C HIS A 85 5.65 -17.22 -3.32
N TRP A 86 5.31 -18.34 -2.68
CA TRP A 86 4.39 -19.34 -3.24
C TRP A 86 2.93 -18.85 -3.26
N VAL A 87 2.61 -17.76 -2.57
CA VAL A 87 1.26 -17.22 -2.50
C VAL A 87 0.80 -16.68 -3.86
N THR A 88 -0.45 -16.97 -4.22
CA THR A 88 -1.06 -16.45 -5.44
C THR A 88 -1.23 -14.93 -5.37
N VAL A 89 -0.66 -14.22 -6.36
CA VAL A 89 -0.76 -12.75 -6.46
C VAL A 89 -1.72 -12.36 -7.59
N ARG A 90 -2.75 -11.58 -7.28
CA ARG A 90 -3.72 -11.05 -8.25
C ARG A 90 -3.58 -9.54 -8.41
N ARG A 91 -3.17 -9.09 -9.59
CA ARG A 91 -3.07 -7.66 -9.93
C ARG A 91 -4.38 -7.12 -10.50
N ARG A 92 -4.86 -5.98 -10.01
CA ARG A 92 -6.14 -5.35 -10.46
C ARG A 92 -6.00 -3.84 -10.58
N TRP A 93 -6.44 -3.27 -11.71
CA TRP A 93 -6.41 -1.82 -11.93
C TRP A 93 -7.37 -1.07 -10.98
N ARG A 94 -8.42 -1.72 -10.50
CA ARG A 94 -9.36 -1.17 -9.51
C ARG A 94 -8.71 -0.86 -8.15
N LEU A 95 -7.50 -1.39 -7.90
CA LEU A 95 -6.70 -1.09 -6.71
C LEU A 95 -5.64 -0.01 -6.99
N ASN A 96 -5.63 0.59 -8.18
CA ASN A 96 -4.75 1.71 -8.47
C ASN A 96 -5.13 2.92 -7.61
N GLU A 97 -4.15 3.78 -7.36
CA GLU A 97 -4.38 5.11 -6.79
C GLU A 97 -5.41 5.90 -7.61
N ARG A 98 -6.02 6.93 -7.02
CA ARG A 98 -6.89 7.85 -7.76
C ARG A 98 -6.16 8.41 -8.98
N HIS A 99 -6.82 8.39 -10.14
CA HIS A 99 -6.30 9.03 -11.34
C HIS A 99 -6.36 10.55 -11.18
N TYR A 100 -5.21 11.22 -11.10
CA TYR A 100 -5.12 12.67 -10.90
C TYR A 100 -5.21 13.48 -12.20
N GLY A 101 -5.27 12.82 -13.37
CA GLY A 101 -5.39 13.53 -14.66
C GLY A 101 -4.20 14.45 -14.89
N ALA A 102 -4.49 15.69 -15.31
CA ALA A 102 -3.48 16.72 -15.56
C ALA A 102 -2.67 17.13 -14.31
N LEU A 103 -3.14 16.80 -13.10
CA LEU A 103 -2.38 17.03 -11.86
C LEU A 103 -1.28 15.99 -11.64
N THR A 104 -1.17 14.97 -12.49
CA THR A 104 -0.11 13.97 -12.36
C THR A 104 1.25 14.59 -12.69
N GLY A 105 2.21 14.50 -11.77
CA GLY A 105 3.54 15.09 -11.95
C GLY A 105 3.61 16.60 -11.68
N ASP A 106 2.49 17.25 -11.37
CA ASP A 106 2.45 18.69 -11.03
C ASP A 106 1.57 18.94 -9.81
N ILE A 107 2.16 19.56 -8.79
CA ILE A 107 1.44 20.02 -7.59
C ILE A 107 1.42 21.56 -7.50
N SER A 108 2.11 22.25 -8.40
CA SER A 108 2.33 23.71 -8.34
C SER A 108 1.02 24.49 -8.40
N SER A 109 0.08 24.04 -9.23
CA SER A 109 -1.25 24.64 -9.34
C SER A 109 -2.11 24.47 -8.07
N TYR A 110 -1.93 23.38 -7.31
CA TYR A 110 -2.70 23.11 -6.09
C TYR A 110 -2.09 23.76 -4.84
N ARG A 111 -0.76 23.92 -4.78
CA ARG A 111 -0.09 24.55 -3.61
C ARG A 111 -0.25 26.07 -3.57
N ASN A 112 -0.43 26.72 -4.70
CA ASN A 112 -0.54 28.18 -4.75
C ASN A 112 -1.91 28.71 -4.33
N ASN A 113 -2.94 27.86 -4.23
CA ASN A 113 -4.31 28.30 -3.93
C ASN A 113 -4.74 28.07 -2.47
N ASP A 114 -4.03 27.21 -1.73
CA ASP A 114 -4.38 26.89 -0.35
C ASP A 114 -3.27 27.35 0.60
N ASN A 115 -3.57 28.39 1.38
CA ASN A 115 -2.77 28.82 2.53
C ASN A 115 -2.53 27.64 3.50
N ASN A 116 -1.43 26.92 3.31
CA ASN A 116 -0.61 26.13 4.25
C ASN A 116 -1.24 25.22 5.33
N ASN A 117 -2.55 24.96 5.37
CA ASN A 117 -3.15 24.25 6.52
C ASN A 117 -3.87 22.92 6.24
N ILE A 118 -4.11 22.52 4.98
CA ILE A 118 -4.90 21.29 4.71
C ILE A 118 -4.01 20.04 4.57
N ILE A 119 -2.75 20.19 4.14
CA ILE A 119 -1.90 19.03 3.80
C ILE A 119 -1.13 18.45 5.00
N ASN A 120 -1.00 19.22 6.10
CA ASN A 120 -0.28 18.78 7.30
C ASN A 120 -1.17 17.99 8.29
N SER A 121 -2.50 18.08 8.20
CA SER A 121 -3.41 17.37 9.10
C SER A 121 -3.53 15.87 8.78
N ASN A 122 -3.29 15.45 7.53
CA ASN A 122 -3.43 14.05 7.08
C ASN A 122 -2.13 13.23 7.08
N ARG A 123 -1.04 13.72 7.70
CA ARG A 123 0.20 12.95 7.91
C ARG A 123 0.32 12.28 9.29
N ARG A 124 -0.68 12.42 10.17
CA ARG A 124 -0.71 11.87 11.55
C ARG A 124 -1.92 10.97 11.83
N ALA A 125 -2.35 10.18 10.87
CA ALA A 125 -3.31 9.09 11.09
C ALA A 125 -2.74 7.79 10.54
#